data_AF-V5I6U0-F1
#
_entry.id   AF-V5I6U0-F1
#
_cell.length_a   1.000
_cell.length_b   1.000
_cell.length_c   1.000
_cell.angle_alpha   90.00
_cell.angle_beta   90.00
_cell.angle_gamma   90.00
#
_symmetry.space_group_name_H-M   'P 1'
#
loop_
_entity.id
_entity.type
_entity.pdbx_description
1 polymer ?
#
loop_
_entity_poly.entity_id
_entity_poly.type
_entity_poly.pdbx_seq_one_letter_code
_entity_poly.pdbx_strand_id
1 'polypeptide(L)'
;ADINTTYKKYNEMSDVSVAGSVVAASVRNNNINLQSQSMIKLPTIRLPGFDGNYNNWLEFKDSFAALVDNNESLSDIQKFYYLRSALEGDAVQVIKSIEVSAANYSHAWQLLLDRF
;
A
#
# COMPACT_ATOMS: atom_id res chain seq x y z
N ALA A 1 12.13 18.25 33.17
CA ALA A 1 13.52 18.56 32.80
C ALA A 1 14.43 17.92 33.85
N ASP A 2 14.63 16.60 33.90
CA ASP A 2 15.03 15.58 32.91
C ASP A 2 16.54 15.52 32.63
N ILE A 3 17.20 14.65 33.40
CA ILE A 3 18.28 13.66 33.16
C ILE A 3 19.31 13.79 32.01
N ASN A 4 19.17 14.70 31.06
CA ASN A 4 20.10 14.80 29.91
C ASN A 4 21.39 15.61 30.22
N THR A 5 21.57 16.08 31.46
CA THR A 5 22.78 16.75 31.93
C THR A 5 23.95 15.80 32.21
N THR A 6 23.74 14.48 32.33
CA THR A 6 24.76 13.60 32.93
C THR A 6 25.64 12.85 31.92
N TYR A 7 25.21 12.62 30.67
CA TYR A 7 25.86 11.60 29.82
C TYR A 7 26.71 12.08 28.64
N LYS A 8 26.89 13.39 28.39
CA LYS A 8 27.80 13.86 27.32
C LYS A 8 28.84 14.88 27.75
N LYS A 9 29.14 14.90 29.04
CA LYS A 9 30.37 15.49 29.61
C LYS A 9 31.61 14.61 29.37
N TYR A 10 31.48 13.39 28.84
CA TYR A 10 32.55 12.38 28.87
C TYR A 10 33.21 12.02 27.52
N ASN A 11 33.05 12.84 26.48
CA ASN A 11 33.84 12.70 25.23
C ASN A 11 34.77 13.90 24.97
N GLU A 12 35.16 14.58 26.04
CA GLU A 12 36.42 15.33 26.11
C GLU A 12 37.60 14.49 25.57
N MET A 13 38.59 15.19 24.99
CA MET A 13 40.02 14.81 24.90
C MET A 13 40.52 13.95 23.73
N SER A 14 40.61 14.58 22.55
CA SER A 14 41.79 14.58 21.64
C SER A 14 41.47 15.57 20.51
N ASP A 15 42.23 16.58 20.10
CA ASP A 15 43.65 16.90 20.18
C ASP A 15 43.75 18.41 19.86
N VAL A 16 44.68 19.15 20.50
CA VAL A 16 44.88 20.59 20.30
C VAL A 16 45.93 20.79 19.21
N SER A 17 45.62 21.52 18.12
CA SER A 17 46.67 22.15 17.30
C SER A 17 46.22 23.36 16.45
N VAL A 18 46.69 24.54 16.90
CA VAL A 18 47.24 25.72 16.18
C VAL A 18 46.47 26.39 15.02
N ALA A 19 46.11 27.66 15.31
CA ALA A 19 46.16 28.90 14.50
C ALA A 19 45.96 28.88 12.96
N GLY A 20 45.05 29.74 12.49
CA GLY A 20 45.10 30.31 11.14
C GLY A 20 43.73 30.64 10.55
N SER A 21 43.34 31.92 10.57
CA SER A 21 42.23 32.44 9.77
C SER A 21 42.51 32.24 8.28
N VAL A 22 41.73 31.39 7.62
CA VAL A 22 41.29 31.63 6.25
C VAL A 22 39.81 31.26 6.14
N VAL A 23 39.01 32.25 5.78
CA VAL A 23 37.63 32.09 5.38
C VAL A 23 37.59 31.28 4.08
N ALA A 24 37.26 30.00 4.19
CA ALA A 24 36.80 29.20 3.06
C ALA A 24 35.52 28.50 3.49
N ALA A 25 34.39 29.04 3.04
CA ALA A 25 33.07 28.46 3.25
C ALA A 25 33.08 26.99 2.83
N SER A 26 32.88 26.10 3.80
CA SER A 26 32.58 24.70 3.54
C SER A 26 31.12 24.43 3.88
N VAL A 27 30.57 23.44 3.18
CA VAL A 27 29.30 22.73 3.45
C VAL A 27 28.11 23.42 2.75
N ARG A 28 27.46 22.82 1.75
CA ARG A 28 26.93 21.45 1.69
C ARG A 28 27.03 20.87 0.28
N ASN A 29 27.84 19.82 0.10
CA ASN A 29 27.67 18.93 -1.03
C ASN A 29 26.41 18.10 -0.75
N ASN A 30 25.26 18.55 -1.24
CA ASN A 30 24.03 17.74 -1.21
C ASN A 30 24.21 16.63 -2.24
N ASN A 31 24.82 15.53 -1.82
CA ASN A 31 24.70 14.23 -2.46
C ASN A 31 23.23 13.82 -2.41
N ILE A 32 22.43 14.33 -3.35
CA ILE A 32 21.09 13.81 -3.61
C ILE A 32 21.31 12.39 -4.12
N ASN A 33 21.27 11.44 -3.19
CA ASN A 33 21.19 10.02 -3.49
C ASN A 33 19.80 9.84 -4.10
N LEU A 34 19.67 10.17 -5.40
CA LEU A 34 18.61 9.69 -6.25
C LEU A 34 18.86 8.19 -6.33
N GLN A 35 18.43 7.47 -5.29
CA GLN A 35 18.15 6.06 -5.37
C GLN A 35 17.04 6.00 -6.41
N SER A 36 17.44 5.87 -7.67
CA SER A 36 16.62 5.32 -8.73
C SER A 36 16.26 3.95 -8.23
N GLN A 37 15.17 3.88 -7.45
CA GLN A 37 14.41 2.66 -7.28
C GLN A 37 14.14 2.24 -8.71
N SER A 38 14.89 1.24 -9.16
CA SER A 38 14.64 0.54 -10.39
C SER A 38 13.21 0.08 -10.26
N MET A 39 12.30 0.86 -10.84
CA MET A 39 10.88 0.57 -10.86
C MET A 39 10.78 -0.64 -11.76
N ILE A 40 10.95 -1.82 -11.17
CA ILE A 40 10.63 -3.08 -11.80
C ILE A 40 9.16 -2.93 -12.14
N LYS A 41 8.89 -2.65 -13.42
CA LYS A 41 7.53 -2.63 -13.94
C LYS A 41 7.08 -4.07 -13.95
N LEU A 42 6.54 -4.47 -12.81
CA LEU A 42 5.86 -5.74 -12.68
C LEU A 42 4.76 -5.79 -13.75
N PRO A 43 4.55 -6.95 -14.38
CA PRO A 43 3.41 -7.10 -15.27
C PRO A 43 2.15 -6.71 -14.51
N THR A 44 1.28 -5.94 -15.17
CA THR A 44 0.01 -5.53 -14.58
C THR A 44 -0.76 -6.80 -14.17
N ILE A 45 -0.94 -6.98 -12.87
CA ILE A 45 -1.73 -8.09 -12.35
C ILE A 45 -3.16 -7.87 -12.82
N ARG A 46 -3.69 -8.85 -13.55
CA ARG A 46 -5.08 -8.84 -13.99
C ARG A 46 -5.96 -9.37 -12.87
N LEU A 47 -7.10 -8.74 -12.68
CA LEU A 47 -8.09 -9.19 -11.73
C LEU A 47 -8.64 -10.56 -12.20
N PRO A 48 -8.62 -11.61 -11.37
CA PRO A 48 -9.20 -12.89 -11.74
C PRO A 48 -10.71 -12.76 -11.91
N GLY A 49 -11.26 -13.43 -12.92
CA GLY A 49 -12.69 -13.55 -13.10
C GLY A 49 -13.27 -14.65 -12.22
N PHE A 50 -14.55 -14.56 -11.87
CA PHE A 50 -15.26 -15.58 -11.12
C PHE A 50 -16.66 -15.82 -11.68
N ASP A 51 -16.86 -17.02 -12.22
CA ASP A 51 -18.11 -17.43 -12.86
C ASP A 51 -19.17 -17.97 -11.89
N GLY A 52 -18.81 -18.21 -10.62
CA GLY A 52 -19.68 -18.84 -9.62
C GLY A 52 -19.28 -20.28 -9.27
N ASN A 53 -18.17 -20.80 -9.80
CA ASN A 53 -17.69 -22.13 -9.46
C ASN A 53 -17.04 -22.18 -8.08
N TYR A 54 -17.67 -22.88 -7.14
CA TYR A 54 -17.19 -23.10 -5.77
C TYR A 54 -15.72 -23.55 -5.68
N ASN A 55 -15.23 -24.35 -6.62
CA ASN A 55 -13.83 -24.82 -6.60
C ASN A 55 -12.82 -23.68 -6.76
N ASN A 56 -13.20 -22.63 -7.48
CA ASN A 56 -12.36 -21.46 -7.77
C ASN A 56 -12.64 -20.30 -6.80
N TRP A 57 -13.64 -20.43 -5.92
CA TRP A 57 -14.05 -19.36 -5.02
C TRP A 57 -12.93 -18.95 -4.06
N LEU A 58 -12.23 -19.91 -3.45
CA LEU A 58 -11.16 -19.62 -2.50
C LEU A 58 -10.03 -18.82 -3.16
N GLU A 59 -9.59 -19.24 -4.34
CA GLU A 59 -8.55 -18.57 -5.12
C GLU A 59 -8.97 -17.15 -5.54
N PHE A 60 -10.22 -17.00 -6.01
CA PHE A 60 -10.76 -15.70 -6.37
C PHE A 60 -10.84 -14.78 -5.15
N LYS A 61 -11.37 -15.26 -4.02
CA LYS A 61 -11.52 -14.49 -2.79
C LYS A 61 -10.18 -13.96 -2.30
N ASP A 62 -9.17 -14.83 -2.18
CA ASP A 62 -7.84 -14.42 -1.69
C ASP A 62 -7.19 -13.40 -2.64
N SER A 63 -7.29 -13.65 -3.95
CA SER A 63 -6.75 -12.74 -4.96
C SER A 63 -7.46 -11.38 -4.99
N PHE A 64 -8.80 -11.38 -4.97
CA PHE A 64 -9.60 -10.17 -4.96
C PHE A 64 -9.38 -9.36 -3.69
N ALA A 65 -9.27 -10.04 -2.54
CA ALA A 65 -8.98 -9.40 -1.27
C ALA A 65 -7.60 -8.71 -1.29
N ALA A 66 -6.57 -9.38 -1.82
CA ALA A 66 -5.23 -8.82 -1.92
C ALA A 66 -5.13 -7.64 -2.90
N LEU A 67 -5.86 -7.69 -4.02
CA LEU A 67 -5.74 -6.71 -5.11
C LEU A 67 -6.68 -5.51 -4.96
N VAL A 68 -7.87 -5.72 -4.41
CA VAL A 68 -8.97 -4.73 -4.41
C VAL A 68 -9.43 -4.40 -2.99
N ASP A 69 -9.77 -5.40 -2.18
CA ASP A 69 -10.39 -5.15 -0.86
C ASP A 69 -9.43 -4.46 0.12
N ASN A 70 -8.21 -4.98 0.24
CA ASN A 70 -7.14 -4.44 1.08
C ASN A 70 -6.43 -3.23 0.47
N ASN A 71 -6.82 -2.80 -0.74
CA ASN A 71 -6.17 -1.68 -1.41
C ASN A 71 -6.79 -0.35 -0.93
N GLU A 72 -6.08 0.35 -0.05
CA GLU A 72 -6.48 1.65 0.49
C GLU A 72 -6.47 2.79 -0.54
N SER A 73 -5.84 2.58 -1.71
CA SER A 73 -5.85 3.56 -2.80
C SER A 73 -7.16 3.55 -3.59
N LEU A 74 -8.01 2.54 -3.38
CA LEU A 74 -9.31 2.41 -4.05
C LEU A 74 -10.43 2.81 -3.10
N SER A 75 -11.32 3.67 -3.59
CA SER A 75 -12.59 3.96 -2.91
C SER A 75 -13.56 2.79 -3.02
N ASP A 76 -14.49 2.67 -2.07
CA ASP A 76 -15.46 1.56 -2.04
C ASP A 76 -16.29 1.45 -3.33
N ILE A 77 -16.62 2.57 -3.96
CA ILE A 77 -17.31 2.58 -5.25
C ILE A 77 -16.43 1.98 -6.36
N GLN A 78 -15.13 2.29 -6.37
CA GLN A 78 -14.20 1.69 -7.33
C GLN A 78 -14.06 0.19 -7.07
N LYS A 79 -13.94 -0.22 -5.80
CA LYS A 79 -13.94 -1.64 -5.41
C LYS A 79 -15.19 -2.36 -5.89
N PHE A 80 -16.36 -1.73 -5.80
CA PHE A 80 -17.61 -2.26 -6.36
C PHE A 80 -17.51 -2.43 -7.87
N TYR A 81 -17.05 -1.42 -8.62
CA TYR A 81 -16.89 -1.56 -10.07
C TYR A 81 -15.95 -2.70 -10.45
N TYR A 82 -14.84 -2.87 -9.72
CA TYR A 82 -13.94 -4.02 -9.90
C TYR A 82 -14.64 -5.34 -9.57
N LEU A 83 -15.37 -5.40 -8.45
CA LEU A 83 -16.13 -6.57 -8.05
C LEU A 83 -17.11 -6.97 -9.16
N ARG A 84 -17.97 -6.05 -9.59
CA ARG A 84 -18.97 -6.31 -10.64
C ARG A 84 -18.35 -6.70 -11.97
N SER A 85 -17.17 -6.16 -12.31
CA SER A 85 -16.47 -6.50 -13.56
C SER A 85 -15.74 -7.84 -13.49
N ALA A 86 -15.38 -8.29 -12.29
CA ALA A 86 -14.72 -9.58 -12.07
C ALA A 86 -15.72 -10.74 -12.01
N LEU A 87 -16.97 -10.47 -11.65
CA LEU A 87 -18.00 -11.50 -11.55
C LEU A 87 -18.64 -11.78 -12.91
N GLU A 88 -18.80 -13.05 -13.20
CA GLU A 88 -19.42 -13.58 -14.40
C GLU A 88 -20.47 -14.64 -14.01
N GLY A 89 -21.23 -15.15 -14.97
CA GLY A 89 -22.11 -16.30 -14.78
C GLY A 89 -23.12 -16.16 -13.63
N ASP A 90 -23.07 -17.13 -12.71
CA ASP A 90 -23.95 -17.19 -11.53
C ASP A 90 -23.52 -16.20 -10.45
N ALA A 91 -22.23 -15.91 -10.35
CA ALA A 91 -21.71 -15.02 -9.31
C ALA A 91 -22.22 -13.59 -9.47
N VAL A 92 -22.32 -13.09 -10.71
CA VAL A 92 -22.85 -11.74 -10.96
C VAL A 92 -24.34 -11.64 -10.62
N GLN A 93 -25.10 -12.76 -10.69
CA GLN A 93 -26.52 -12.74 -10.32
C GLN A 93 -26.73 -12.46 -8.83
N VAL A 94 -25.78 -12.85 -7.96
CA VAL A 94 -25.85 -12.63 -6.50
C VAL A 94 -25.95 -11.14 -6.18
N ILE A 95 -25.17 -10.32 -6.87
CA ILE A 95 -25.10 -8.87 -6.62
C ILE A 95 -25.92 -8.05 -7.61
N LYS A 96 -26.60 -8.68 -8.58
CA LYS A 96 -27.31 -8.00 -9.68
C LYS A 96 -28.44 -7.08 -9.20
N SER A 97 -29.08 -7.44 -8.08
CA SER A 97 -30.17 -6.66 -7.49
C SER A 97 -29.68 -5.48 -6.63
N ILE A 98 -28.36 -5.36 -6.44
CA ILE A 98 -27.74 -4.33 -5.62
C ILE A 98 -27.26 -3.20 -6.53
N GLU A 99 -27.65 -1.98 -6.20
CA GLU A 99 -27.15 -0.81 -6.92
C GLU A 99 -25.66 -0.58 -6.61
N VAL A 100 -24.89 -0.29 -7.65
CA VAL A 100 -23.45 0.00 -7.53
C VAL A 100 -23.28 1.33 -6.81
N SER A 101 -22.98 1.27 -5.52
CA SER A 101 -22.76 2.43 -4.65
C SER A 101 -21.66 2.13 -3.64
N ALA A 102 -20.96 3.16 -3.14
CA ALA A 102 -19.94 2.98 -2.10
C ALA A 102 -20.51 2.31 -0.84
N ALA A 103 -21.71 2.72 -0.42
CA ALA A 103 -22.37 2.17 0.76
C ALA A 103 -22.75 0.69 0.59
N ASN A 104 -23.00 0.24 -0.64
CA ASN A 104 -23.43 -1.12 -0.92
C ASN A 104 -22.28 -2.09 -1.17
N TYR A 105 -21.03 -1.62 -1.31
CA TYR A 105 -19.88 -2.49 -1.59
C TYR A 105 -19.71 -3.57 -0.52
N SER A 106 -19.68 -3.16 0.75
CA SER A 106 -19.53 -4.09 1.88
C SER A 106 -20.63 -5.15 1.87
N HIS A 107 -21.88 -4.75 1.60
CA HIS A 107 -23.00 -5.67 1.54
C HIS A 107 -22.90 -6.64 0.36
N ALA A 108 -22.54 -6.15 -0.83
CA ALA A 108 -22.34 -6.98 -2.01
C ALA A 108 -21.20 -8.00 -1.82
N TRP A 109 -20.11 -7.60 -1.18
CA TRP A 109 -18.98 -8.48 -0.87
C TRP A 109 -19.37 -9.57 0.14
N GLN A 110 -20.08 -9.21 1.21
CA GLN A 110 -20.59 -10.18 2.20
C GLN A 110 -21.56 -11.19 1.58
N LEU A 111 -22.45 -10.75 0.69
CA LEU A 111 -23.37 -11.67 0.02
C LEU A 111 -22.68 -12.72 -0.84
N LEU A 112 -21.53 -12.39 -1.45
CA LEU A 112 -20.72 -13.38 -2.16
C LEU A 112 -20.05 -14.36 -1.19
N LEU A 113 -19.53 -13.88 -0.06
CA LEU A 113 -18.93 -14.70 1.01
C LEU A 113 -19.93 -15.65 1.69
N ASP A 114 -21.19 -15.24 1.81
CA ASP A 114 -22.24 -16.10 2.36
C ASP A 114 -22.74 -17.14 1.35
N ARG A 115 -22.65 -16.81 0.04
CA ARG A 115 -23.20 -17.63 -1.04
C ARG A 115 -22.23 -18.69 -1.54
N PHE A 116 -20.92 -18.42 -1.50
CA PHE A 116 -19.84 -19.27 -2.03
C PHE A 116 -18.79 -19.54 -0.95
#